data_AF-A0AAD5BR98-F1
#
_entry.id   AF-A0AAD5BR98-F1
#
_cell.length_a   1.000
_cell.length_b   1.000
_cell.length_c   1.000
_cell.angle_alpha   90.00
_cell.angle_beta   90.00
_cell.angle_gamma   90.00
#
_symmetry.space_group_name_H-M   'P 1'
#
loop_
_entity.id
_entity.type
_entity.pdbx_description
1 polymer ?
#
loop_
_entity_poly.entity_id
_entity_poly.type
_entity_poly.pdbx_seq_one_letter_code
_entity_poly.pdbx_strand_id
1 'polypeptide(L)'
;SQTTKGIWMARCAGIEPCTIVMDLEGTDGRERGEDDTAFEKQSALFALAVSDIVLINMWCHDIGREQAANKPLLKTVFQVMLRLFSPRKTTLMFVIRDKTRTPLENLEPVLREDIQKIWDSVPKPEAHKDTPLSEFFNVQVVALSSYEEKEEQFKEQVASLRQKFFQSIAPGGLAGDRRGVVPASGFSFSAQQIWKVIKENKDLDLPAHKVMVATVRCDEIANEKYASFVSSEDWLELEDAVQSHLVLGFGKKLSSLLYKSLSSYDEEATYFEDSVRSAKRNQLEEKLLQLVQPAYQLMLEHIRSETLNNFKNALTYALSEGQGFAVAAYDCTTKFMKLFDEQCQDAVIKQANWDSTKVRDKFSRDLDSHVAEVRTAKLSELTSLYESKLKEALYGPVEALLEGANDDTWPAIRKLFFREIDTAVSEFSFALSGFEMDEQEKEDMILKLKKFAREFVEGKTREEAAKVLYHMKERFTSIFNHDNDSMPRVWTGKEDIRAITKTARSSSLKLLSVLAAIRLDEETDTIGNTLVLALVDPKKDTSKNTADPLASSTWEEEANKRNNNWLPPPWAIAAMLPGILSLSTKFIPTVTNILRKLAEEGQTPVNTDAPKNNSNSSRITQGNNSGVSSTASSE
;
A
#
# COMPACT_ATOMS: atom_id res chain seq x y z
N SER A 1 -33.36 25.68 68.86
CA SER A 1 -33.79 25.18 67.54
C SER A 1 -32.54 24.76 66.78
N GLN A 2 -32.66 23.74 65.95
CA GLN A 2 -31.60 23.31 65.04
C GLN A 2 -31.35 24.40 63.99
N THR A 3 -30.08 24.75 63.77
CA THR A 3 -29.67 25.78 62.81
C THR A 3 -28.97 25.16 61.59
N THR A 4 -27.92 24.37 61.81
CA THR A 4 -27.24 23.63 60.74
C THR A 4 -28.05 22.37 60.39
N LYS A 5 -28.36 22.20 59.10
CA LYS A 5 -29.04 21.01 58.56
C LYS A 5 -28.17 20.37 57.48
N GLY A 6 -27.77 19.13 57.68
CA GLY A 6 -26.89 18.40 56.77
C GLY A 6 -25.39 18.69 56.99
N ILE A 7 -24.64 18.64 55.90
CA ILE A 7 -23.20 18.94 55.85
C ILE A 7 -22.99 20.07 54.86
N TRP A 8 -22.40 21.17 55.32
CA TRP A 8 -22.08 22.34 54.51
C TRP A 8 -20.57 22.39 54.28
N MET A 9 -20.15 22.92 53.14
CA MET A 9 -18.73 23.02 52.79
C MET A 9 -18.41 24.40 52.23
N ALA A 10 -17.34 25.02 52.70
CA ALA A 10 -16.92 26.35 52.26
C ALA A 10 -15.40 26.48 52.18
N ARG A 11 -14.91 27.34 51.27
CA ARG A 11 -13.50 27.71 51.20
C ARG A 11 -13.17 28.76 52.26
N CYS A 12 -12.12 28.54 53.03
CA CYS A 12 -11.66 29.52 54.02
C CYS A 12 -10.92 30.68 53.33
N ALA A 13 -11.37 31.92 53.55
CA ALA A 13 -10.74 33.10 52.98
C ALA A 13 -9.43 33.45 53.70
N GLY A 14 -8.37 33.73 52.92
CA GLY A 14 -7.09 34.19 53.44
C GLY A 14 -6.34 33.16 54.28
N ILE A 15 -6.46 31.87 53.95
CA ILE A 15 -5.64 30.78 54.50
C ILE A 15 -4.95 30.06 53.34
N GLU A 16 -3.63 29.92 53.43
CA GLU A 16 -2.81 29.10 52.53
C GLU A 16 -2.09 28.00 53.33
N PRO A 17 -2.03 26.75 52.84
CA PRO A 17 -2.58 26.24 51.57
C PRO A 17 -4.12 26.26 51.53
N CYS A 18 -4.71 26.08 50.35
CA CYS A 18 -6.17 26.12 50.15
C CYS A 18 -6.89 25.19 51.15
N THR A 19 -7.68 25.79 52.04
CA THR A 19 -8.37 25.09 53.12
C THR A 19 -9.88 25.12 52.88
N ILE A 20 -10.51 23.96 53.00
CA ILE A 20 -11.95 23.77 52.91
C ILE A 20 -12.45 23.37 54.30
N VAL A 21 -13.46 24.08 54.80
CA VAL A 21 -14.13 23.75 56.06
C VAL A 21 -15.45 23.05 55.77
N MET A 22 -15.77 22.04 56.58
CA MET A 22 -17.08 21.42 56.60
C MET A 22 -17.77 21.73 57.93
N ASP A 23 -19.00 22.25 57.86
CA ASP A 23 -19.87 22.42 59.02
C ASP A 23 -20.90 21.29 59.05
N LEU A 24 -20.92 20.54 60.14
CA LEU A 24 -21.78 19.38 60.32
C LEU A 24 -22.92 19.72 61.27
N GLU A 25 -24.11 19.22 60.94
CA GLU A 25 -25.26 19.26 61.84
C GLU A 25 -24.92 18.70 63.23
N GLY A 26 -25.32 19.43 64.27
CA GLY A 26 -25.05 19.08 65.66
C GLY A 26 -25.73 17.77 66.07
N THR A 27 -25.05 17.02 66.93
CA THR A 27 -25.52 15.76 67.52
C THR A 27 -26.45 16.02 68.70
N ASP A 28 -27.37 15.10 69.01
CA ASP A 28 -28.25 15.13 70.18
C ASP A 28 -29.32 16.26 70.14
N GLY A 29 -29.84 16.54 68.93
CA GLY A 29 -30.90 17.51 68.70
C GLY A 29 -32.30 16.92 68.94
N ARG A 30 -33.16 17.61 69.70
CA ARG A 30 -34.57 17.22 69.94
C ARG A 30 -35.40 16.97 68.67
N GLU A 31 -34.98 17.51 67.53
CA GLU A 31 -35.76 17.56 66.29
C GLU A 31 -35.75 16.24 65.49
N ARG A 32 -34.85 15.28 65.80
CA ARG A 32 -34.76 13.99 65.08
C ARG A 32 -35.26 12.75 65.84
N GLY A 33 -35.63 12.87 67.13
CA GLY A 33 -36.15 11.77 67.95
C GLY A 33 -35.10 10.71 68.35
N GLU A 34 -35.43 9.84 69.31
CA GLU A 34 -34.51 8.81 69.86
C GLU A 34 -34.07 7.73 68.84
N ASP A 35 -34.81 7.56 67.74
CA ASP A 35 -34.61 6.47 66.77
C ASP A 35 -33.71 6.81 65.56
N ASP A 36 -33.41 8.09 65.28
CA ASP A 36 -32.68 8.51 64.06
C ASP A 36 -31.19 8.87 64.30
N THR A 37 -30.50 8.08 65.13
CA THR A 37 -29.03 8.19 65.33
C THR A 37 -28.19 7.77 64.11
N ALA A 38 -28.84 7.29 63.04
CA ALA A 38 -28.18 6.80 61.84
C ALA A 38 -27.47 7.92 61.08
N PHE A 39 -28.13 9.07 60.92
CA PHE A 39 -27.55 10.21 60.22
C PHE A 39 -26.33 10.77 60.96
N GLU A 40 -26.39 10.89 62.29
CA GLU A 40 -25.29 11.37 63.12
C GLU A 40 -24.05 10.48 63.00
N LYS A 41 -24.25 9.16 62.98
CA LYS A 41 -23.18 8.18 62.75
C LYS A 41 -22.59 8.33 61.36
N GLN A 42 -23.43 8.43 60.33
CA GLN A 42 -22.99 8.55 58.92
C GLN A 42 -22.24 9.86 58.66
N SER A 43 -22.73 10.98 59.19
CA SER A 43 -22.10 12.30 59.02
C SER A 43 -20.76 12.38 59.76
N ALA A 44 -20.67 11.84 60.98
CA ALA A 44 -19.41 11.76 61.73
C ALA A 44 -18.38 10.85 61.04
N LEU A 45 -18.81 9.69 60.52
CA LEU A 45 -17.95 8.81 59.74
C LEU A 45 -17.45 9.47 58.46
N PHE A 46 -18.33 10.18 57.76
CA PHE A 46 -17.97 10.91 56.55
C PHE A 46 -16.95 12.00 56.85
N ALA A 47 -17.16 12.80 57.90
CA ALA A 47 -16.20 13.82 58.32
C ALA A 47 -14.81 13.24 58.60
N LEU A 48 -14.74 12.12 59.32
CA LEU A 48 -13.46 11.47 59.62
C LEU A 48 -12.80 10.83 58.41
N ALA A 49 -13.59 10.33 57.46
CA ALA A 49 -13.08 9.73 56.24
C ALA A 49 -12.40 10.75 55.33
N VAL A 50 -13.01 11.93 55.18
CA VAL A 50 -12.58 12.92 54.17
C VAL A 50 -11.68 14.03 54.74
N SER A 51 -11.71 14.28 56.06
CA SER A 51 -10.98 15.40 56.68
C SER A 51 -9.57 15.01 57.13
N ASP A 52 -8.63 15.95 56.98
CA ASP A 52 -7.31 15.88 57.64
C ASP A 52 -7.38 16.23 59.13
N ILE A 53 -8.31 17.13 59.50
CA ILE A 53 -8.49 17.66 60.85
C ILE A 53 -9.99 17.67 61.16
N VAL A 54 -10.38 17.08 62.29
CA VAL A 54 -11.76 17.10 62.79
C VAL A 54 -11.80 17.90 64.08
N LEU A 55 -12.59 18.98 64.08
CA LEU A 55 -12.84 19.81 65.25
C LEU A 55 -14.00 19.22 66.05
N ILE A 56 -13.77 18.86 67.30
CA ILE A 56 -14.79 18.36 68.23
C ILE A 56 -15.07 19.46 69.22
N ASN A 57 -16.16 20.20 69.01
CA ASN A 57 -16.61 21.24 69.93
C ASN A 57 -17.31 20.60 71.13
N MET A 58 -16.89 20.96 72.35
CA MET A 58 -17.49 20.46 73.60
C MET A 58 -17.52 21.53 74.67
N TRP A 59 -18.51 21.52 75.57
CA TRP A 59 -18.54 22.46 76.70
C TRP A 59 -17.64 22.00 77.85
N CYS A 60 -17.04 22.94 78.57
CA CYS A 60 -16.16 22.64 79.69
C CYS A 60 -16.84 21.81 80.80
N HIS A 61 -18.16 21.97 80.99
CA HIS A 61 -18.92 21.26 82.01
C HIS A 61 -19.36 19.84 81.59
N ASP A 62 -19.20 19.48 80.31
CA ASP A 62 -19.45 18.13 79.80
C ASP A 62 -18.24 17.21 79.96
N ILE A 63 -17.07 17.79 80.24
CA ILE A 63 -15.85 17.03 80.52
C ILE A 63 -16.06 16.17 81.78
N GLY A 64 -15.85 14.86 81.64
CA GLY A 64 -16.07 13.88 82.71
C GLY A 64 -17.49 13.30 82.78
N ARG A 65 -18.42 13.71 81.90
CA ARG A 65 -19.76 13.11 81.78
C ARG A 65 -19.80 12.07 80.65
N GLU A 66 -20.52 10.96 80.86
CA GLU A 66 -20.51 9.82 79.93
C GLU A 66 -21.28 10.10 78.62
N GLN A 67 -22.51 10.63 78.72
CA GLN A 67 -23.39 10.88 77.57
C GLN A 67 -23.17 12.27 76.95
N ALA A 68 -23.04 13.31 77.79
CA ALA A 68 -22.88 14.69 77.33
C ALA A 68 -21.54 14.97 76.60
N ALA A 69 -20.53 14.12 76.80
CA ALA A 69 -19.26 14.21 76.09
C ALA A 69 -19.25 13.44 74.75
N ASN A 70 -20.40 12.95 74.26
CA ASN A 70 -20.51 12.16 73.02
C ASN A 70 -19.62 10.89 72.98
N LYS A 71 -19.29 10.31 74.14
CA LYS A 71 -18.46 9.08 74.22
C LYS A 71 -19.04 7.90 73.42
N PRO A 72 -20.37 7.64 73.42
CA PRO A 72 -20.95 6.53 72.64
C PRO A 72 -20.81 6.71 71.12
N LEU A 73 -20.92 7.95 70.64
CA LEU A 73 -20.74 8.27 69.23
C LEU A 73 -19.28 8.05 68.83
N LEU A 74 -18.33 8.57 69.60
CA LEU A 74 -16.89 8.36 69.37
C LEU A 74 -16.51 6.88 69.38
N LYS A 75 -17.07 6.09 70.31
CA LYS A 75 -16.87 4.63 70.36
C LYS A 75 -17.34 3.94 69.08
N THR A 76 -18.55 4.25 68.63
CA THR A 76 -19.14 3.69 67.40
C THR A 76 -18.30 4.07 66.18
N VAL A 77 -17.91 5.35 66.13
CA VAL A 77 -17.12 5.92 65.04
C VAL A 77 -15.73 5.30 64.98
N PHE A 78 -15.01 5.12 66.09
CA PHE A 78 -13.71 4.42 66.10
C PHE A 78 -13.84 2.95 65.69
N GLN A 79 -14.89 2.27 66.15
CA GLN A 79 -15.13 0.87 65.78
C GLN A 79 -15.36 0.71 64.29
N VAL A 80 -16.22 1.55 63.72
CA VAL A 80 -16.54 1.51 62.30
C VAL A 80 -15.34 2.02 61.50
N MET A 81 -14.57 2.99 62.01
CA MET A 81 -13.38 3.49 61.33
C MET A 81 -12.30 2.41 61.17
N LEU A 82 -12.04 1.64 62.23
CA LEU A 82 -11.10 0.50 62.20
C LEU A 82 -11.50 -0.62 61.24
N ARG A 83 -12.79 -0.72 60.89
CA ARG A 83 -13.31 -1.69 59.91
C ARG A 83 -13.30 -1.13 58.49
N LEU A 84 -13.67 0.15 58.35
CA LEU A 84 -13.92 0.81 57.09
C LEU A 84 -12.73 1.58 56.52
N PHE A 85 -11.62 1.78 57.24
CA PHE A 85 -10.54 2.62 56.74
C PHE A 85 -9.17 2.08 57.12
N SER A 86 -8.22 2.17 56.18
CA SER A 86 -6.81 1.95 56.45
C SER A 86 -6.26 3.05 57.38
N PRO A 87 -5.16 2.78 58.12
CA PRO A 87 -4.57 3.78 59.01
C PRO A 87 -4.15 5.03 58.24
N ARG A 88 -4.84 6.13 58.49
CA ARG A 88 -4.47 7.50 58.09
C ARG A 88 -4.40 8.32 59.36
N LYS A 89 -3.34 9.10 59.52
CA LYS A 89 -3.15 9.89 60.75
C LYS A 89 -4.00 11.16 60.70
N THR A 90 -5.21 11.11 61.26
CA THR A 90 -6.14 12.26 61.31
C THR A 90 -5.98 13.04 62.63
N THR A 91 -6.04 14.37 62.59
CA THR A 91 -5.99 15.16 63.82
C THR A 91 -7.39 15.33 64.41
N LEU A 92 -7.58 14.87 65.65
CA LEU A 92 -8.77 15.15 66.47
C LEU A 92 -8.46 16.33 67.37
N MET A 93 -9.07 17.48 67.08
CA MET A 93 -8.89 18.70 67.85
C MET A 93 -10.11 18.97 68.71
N PHE A 94 -9.98 18.73 70.01
CA PHE A 94 -11.01 19.04 71.00
C PHE A 94 -10.98 20.52 71.33
N VAL A 95 -12.06 21.22 71.00
CA VAL A 95 -12.23 22.65 71.28
C VAL A 95 -13.20 22.78 72.45
N ILE A 96 -12.65 23.02 73.63
CA ILE A 96 -13.39 23.22 74.87
C ILE A 96 -13.96 24.64 74.88
N ARG A 97 -15.28 24.75 74.95
CA ARG A 97 -16.04 25.99 75.02
C ARG A 97 -16.31 26.37 76.48
N ASP A 98 -16.39 27.67 76.73
CA ASP A 98 -16.70 28.27 78.03
C ASP A 98 -15.82 27.78 79.16
N LYS A 99 -14.51 28.00 78.97
CA LYS A 99 -13.48 27.65 79.96
C LYS A 99 -13.82 28.25 81.33
N THR A 100 -13.93 27.37 82.33
CA THR A 100 -14.16 27.73 83.74
C THR A 100 -12.84 28.07 84.45
N ARG A 101 -12.85 28.20 85.79
CA ARG A 101 -11.63 28.47 86.58
C ARG A 101 -10.62 27.31 86.56
N THR A 102 -11.01 26.14 86.07
CA THR A 102 -10.13 24.97 85.97
C THR A 102 -9.05 25.18 84.90
N PRO A 103 -7.75 25.05 85.24
CA PRO A 103 -6.66 25.13 84.26
C PRO A 103 -6.76 24.06 83.18
N LEU A 104 -6.33 24.40 81.96
CA LEU A 104 -6.29 23.46 80.83
C LEU A 104 -5.36 22.27 81.12
N GLU A 105 -4.28 22.51 81.87
CA GLU A 105 -3.30 21.50 82.32
C GLU A 105 -3.94 20.34 83.10
N ASN A 106 -5.09 20.57 83.73
CA ASN A 106 -5.83 19.54 84.45
C ASN A 106 -6.91 18.88 83.58
N LEU A 107 -7.49 19.62 82.63
CA LEU A 107 -8.57 19.12 81.76
C LEU A 107 -8.03 18.28 80.60
N GLU A 108 -6.89 18.67 80.03
CA GLU A 108 -6.28 17.99 78.89
C GLU A 108 -5.89 16.53 79.20
N PRO A 109 -5.21 16.20 80.32
CA PRO A 109 -4.90 14.81 80.66
C PRO A 109 -6.15 13.94 80.82
N VAL A 110 -7.20 14.48 81.47
CA VAL A 110 -8.47 13.77 81.68
C VAL A 110 -9.14 13.43 80.35
N LEU A 111 -9.21 14.39 79.42
CA LEU A 111 -9.75 14.14 78.08
C LEU A 111 -8.91 13.12 77.30
N ARG A 112 -7.58 13.22 77.36
CA ARG A 112 -6.69 12.26 76.69
C ARG A 112 -6.88 10.84 77.25
N GLU A 113 -6.98 10.71 78.56
CA GLU A 113 -7.22 9.42 79.23
C GLU A 113 -8.60 8.86 78.86
N ASP A 114 -9.63 9.70 78.80
CA ASP A 114 -10.98 9.30 78.38
C ASP A 114 -11.02 8.79 76.94
N ILE A 115 -10.36 9.48 75.99
CA ILE A 115 -10.29 9.04 74.60
C ILE A 115 -9.50 7.73 74.48
N GLN A 116 -8.42 7.58 75.24
CA GLN A 116 -7.65 6.34 75.28
C GLN A 116 -8.48 5.17 75.82
N LYS A 117 -9.25 5.37 76.90
CA LYS A 117 -10.19 4.37 77.43
C LYS A 117 -11.26 3.98 76.40
N ILE A 118 -11.79 4.96 75.67
CA ILE A 118 -12.75 4.68 74.58
C ILE A 118 -12.10 3.80 73.52
N TRP A 119 -10.89 4.15 73.07
CA TRP A 119 -10.12 3.37 72.09
C TRP A 119 -9.84 1.94 72.54
N ASP A 120 -9.47 1.76 73.80
CA ASP A 120 -9.16 0.43 74.37
C ASP A 120 -10.42 -0.43 74.51
N SER A 121 -11.59 0.19 74.72
CA SER A 121 -12.88 -0.50 74.84
C SER A 121 -13.51 -0.93 73.51
N VAL A 122 -12.97 -0.47 72.37
CA VAL A 122 -13.50 -0.77 71.03
C VAL A 122 -13.01 -2.15 70.56
N PRO A 123 -13.89 -3.03 70.04
CA PRO A 123 -13.46 -4.29 69.44
C PRO A 123 -12.62 -4.04 68.18
N LYS A 124 -11.33 -4.38 68.22
CA LYS A 124 -10.39 -4.19 67.12
C LYS A 124 -10.23 -5.47 66.29
N PRO A 125 -10.06 -5.39 64.95
CA PRO A 125 -9.67 -6.54 64.12
C PRO A 125 -8.30 -7.09 64.55
N GLU A 126 -8.01 -8.38 64.27
CA GLU A 126 -6.78 -9.05 64.72
C GLU A 126 -5.50 -8.33 64.25
N ALA A 127 -5.54 -7.68 63.09
CA ALA A 127 -4.42 -6.89 62.54
C ALA A 127 -4.08 -5.61 63.35
N HIS A 128 -5.00 -5.12 64.18
CA HIS A 128 -4.86 -3.86 64.93
C HIS A 128 -5.08 -3.99 66.44
N LYS A 129 -5.01 -5.23 66.96
CA LYS A 129 -5.36 -5.55 68.35
C LYS A 129 -4.55 -4.75 69.38
N ASP A 130 -3.25 -4.59 69.11
CA ASP A 130 -2.28 -3.91 69.99
C ASP A 130 -1.90 -2.51 69.49
N THR A 131 -2.60 -1.96 68.49
CA THR A 131 -2.25 -0.67 67.89
C THR A 131 -2.68 0.51 68.79
N PRO A 132 -1.76 1.42 69.17
CA PRO A 132 -2.09 2.58 70.00
C PRO A 132 -2.89 3.63 69.22
N LEU A 133 -3.69 4.43 69.93
CA LEU A 133 -4.48 5.53 69.37
C LEU A 133 -3.62 6.49 68.54
N SER A 134 -2.39 6.76 68.99
CA SER A 134 -1.44 7.69 68.37
C SER A 134 -0.98 7.32 66.94
N GLU A 135 -1.21 6.07 66.54
CA GLU A 135 -0.93 5.61 65.17
C GLU A 135 -1.99 6.10 64.18
N PHE A 136 -3.25 6.16 64.61
CA PHE A 136 -4.38 6.62 63.80
C PHE A 136 -4.73 8.10 64.01
N PHE A 137 -4.53 8.61 65.22
CA PHE A 137 -5.00 9.95 65.57
C PHE A 137 -3.93 10.80 66.26
N ASN A 138 -3.86 12.06 65.87
CA ASN A 138 -3.17 13.09 66.64
C ASN A 138 -4.22 13.84 67.47
N VAL A 139 -4.13 13.75 68.80
CA VAL A 139 -5.09 14.41 69.70
C VAL A 139 -4.53 15.76 70.13
N GLN A 140 -5.29 16.82 69.86
CA GLN A 140 -5.00 18.20 70.24
C GLN A 140 -6.14 18.74 71.09
N VAL A 141 -5.83 19.54 72.11
CA VAL A 141 -6.83 20.15 72.99
C VAL A 141 -6.62 21.66 73.02
N VAL A 142 -7.69 22.42 72.82
CA VAL A 142 -7.70 23.87 72.84
C VAL A 142 -8.89 24.32 73.69
N ALA A 143 -8.71 25.32 74.54
CA ALA A 143 -9.80 25.89 75.32
C ALA A 143 -10.05 27.35 74.95
N LEU A 144 -11.31 27.69 74.77
CA LEU A 144 -11.81 29.02 74.47
C LEU A 144 -12.61 29.55 75.67
N SER A 145 -12.40 30.82 76.02
CA SER A 145 -13.17 31.55 77.03
C SER A 145 -14.63 31.72 76.58
N SER A 146 -15.53 32.06 77.50
CA SER A 146 -16.92 32.37 77.12
C SER A 146 -16.97 33.58 76.20
N TYR A 147 -17.69 33.46 75.08
CA TYR A 147 -17.88 34.57 74.14
C TYR A 147 -18.73 35.68 74.78
N GLU A 148 -19.77 35.31 75.53
CA GLU A 148 -20.70 36.25 76.16
C GLU A 148 -20.04 37.02 77.31
N GLU A 149 -19.23 36.34 78.13
CA GLU A 149 -18.59 36.97 79.29
C GLU A 149 -17.25 37.65 78.97
N LYS A 150 -16.50 37.12 78.00
CA LYS A 150 -15.10 37.48 77.73
C LYS A 150 -14.80 37.53 76.23
N GLU A 151 -15.56 38.35 75.51
CA GLU A 151 -15.51 38.47 74.04
C GLU A 151 -14.10 38.74 73.48
N GLU A 152 -13.37 39.72 74.01
CA GLU A 152 -12.03 40.06 73.52
C GLU A 152 -11.04 38.91 73.70
N GLN A 153 -11.06 38.25 74.86
CA GLN A 153 -10.21 37.09 75.11
C GLN A 153 -10.56 35.91 74.20
N PHE A 154 -11.85 35.70 73.92
CA PHE A 154 -12.29 34.69 72.95
C PHE A 154 -11.76 35.00 71.55
N LYS A 155 -11.89 36.25 71.08
CA LYS A 155 -11.38 36.66 69.75
C LYS A 155 -9.87 36.46 69.63
N GLU A 156 -9.10 36.83 70.66
CA GLU A 156 -7.65 36.58 70.70
C GLU A 156 -7.30 35.09 70.63
N GLN A 157 -8.01 34.25 71.39
CA GLN A 157 -7.79 32.80 71.40
C GLN A 157 -8.18 32.15 70.06
N VAL A 158 -9.27 32.60 69.44
CA VAL A 158 -9.66 32.17 68.09
C VAL A 158 -8.63 32.61 67.05
N ALA A 159 -8.10 33.82 67.16
CA ALA A 159 -7.02 34.29 66.29
C ALA A 159 -5.76 33.42 66.46
N SER A 160 -5.38 33.08 67.69
CA SER A 160 -4.27 32.16 67.97
C SER A 160 -4.51 30.76 67.40
N LEU A 161 -5.73 30.24 67.52
CA LEU A 161 -6.12 28.96 66.92
C LEU A 161 -6.02 29.02 65.40
N ARG A 162 -6.52 30.09 64.77
CA ARG A 162 -6.44 30.30 63.32
C ARG A 162 -4.99 30.28 62.83
N GLN A 163 -4.05 30.87 63.58
CA GLN A 163 -2.62 30.87 63.22
C GLN A 163 -2.05 29.44 63.06
N LYS A 164 -2.53 28.47 63.85
CA LYS A 164 -2.07 27.07 63.74
C LYS A 164 -2.43 26.40 62.41
N PHE A 165 -3.48 26.87 61.72
CA PHE A 165 -3.91 26.29 60.43
C PHE A 165 -3.04 26.74 59.24
N PHE A 166 -2.38 27.90 59.31
CA PHE A 166 -1.46 28.36 58.26
C PHE A 166 -0.21 27.47 58.13
N GLN A 167 0.18 26.78 59.20
CA GLN A 167 1.30 25.83 59.21
C GLN A 167 0.82 24.37 59.21
N SER A 168 -0.45 24.13 58.88
CA SER A 168 -1.08 22.82 59.00
C SER A 168 -0.37 21.71 58.22
N ILE A 169 0.17 22.00 57.04
CA ILE A 169 0.81 21.02 56.15
C ILE A 169 2.32 20.82 56.36
N ALA A 170 2.94 21.56 57.28
CA ALA A 170 4.36 21.41 57.58
C ALA A 170 4.65 20.05 58.25
N PRO A 171 5.87 19.49 58.17
CA PRO A 171 6.23 18.28 58.90
C PRO A 171 5.98 18.45 60.41
N GLY A 172 5.14 17.59 60.99
CA GLY A 172 4.70 17.71 62.40
C GLY A 172 3.56 18.72 62.65
N GLY A 173 2.98 19.28 61.58
CA GLY A 173 1.82 20.16 61.61
C GLY A 173 0.50 19.43 61.89
N LEU A 174 -0.61 20.16 61.81
CA LEU A 174 -1.95 19.63 62.12
C LEU A 174 -2.46 18.61 61.09
N ALA A 175 -2.03 18.66 59.83
CA ALA A 175 -2.52 17.78 58.77
C ALA A 175 -1.69 16.50 58.66
N GLY A 176 -1.70 15.67 59.72
CA GLY A 176 -1.40 14.24 59.67
C GLY A 176 -0.09 13.79 59.00
N ASP A 177 -0.09 12.52 58.56
CA ASP A 177 0.99 11.89 57.77
C ASP A 177 0.74 11.95 56.26
N ARG A 178 -0.42 12.48 55.86
CA ARG A 178 -0.89 12.65 54.47
C ARG A 178 -0.87 11.36 53.63
N ARG A 179 -0.82 10.19 54.28
CA ARG A 179 -0.90 8.90 53.59
C ARG A 179 -2.33 8.68 53.13
N GLY A 180 -2.55 8.65 51.81
CA GLY A 180 -3.88 8.46 51.21
C GLY A 180 -4.61 9.74 50.79
N VAL A 181 -3.95 10.89 50.76
CA VAL A 181 -4.56 12.14 50.25
C VAL A 181 -4.89 11.99 48.75
N VAL A 182 -6.10 12.40 48.38
CA VAL A 182 -6.58 12.45 46.99
C VAL A 182 -6.30 13.85 46.42
N PRO A 183 -5.87 13.98 45.15
CA PRO A 183 -5.72 15.29 44.51
C PRO A 183 -7.02 16.09 44.55
N ALA A 184 -6.92 17.43 44.60
CA ALA A 184 -8.11 18.30 44.68
C ALA A 184 -9.09 18.07 43.52
N SER A 185 -8.58 17.80 42.31
CA SER A 185 -9.38 17.41 41.16
C SER A 185 -10.17 16.12 41.40
N GLY A 186 -9.64 15.15 42.14
CA GLY A 186 -10.32 13.89 42.49
C GLY A 186 -11.27 13.97 43.70
N PHE A 187 -11.23 15.06 44.48
CA PHE A 187 -11.91 15.12 45.78
C PHE A 187 -13.43 14.97 45.70
N SER A 188 -14.09 15.67 44.77
CA SER A 188 -15.56 15.61 44.64
C SER A 188 -16.05 14.19 44.37
N PHE A 189 -15.45 13.50 43.38
CA PHE A 189 -15.79 12.12 43.05
C PHE A 189 -15.48 11.19 44.23
N SER A 190 -14.32 11.34 44.87
CA SER A 190 -13.94 10.59 46.07
C SER A 190 -14.96 10.75 47.19
N ALA A 191 -15.38 11.98 47.49
CA ALA A 191 -16.35 12.27 48.54
C ALA A 191 -17.72 11.62 48.25
N GLN A 192 -18.19 11.66 47.00
CA GLN A 192 -19.46 11.03 46.60
C GLN A 192 -19.42 9.50 46.78
N GLN A 193 -18.32 8.86 46.41
CA GLN A 193 -18.18 7.40 46.55
C GLN A 193 -18.06 6.99 48.02
N ILE A 194 -17.27 7.71 48.83
CA ILE A 194 -17.18 7.49 50.27
C ILE A 194 -18.57 7.63 50.91
N TRP A 195 -19.31 8.68 50.57
CA TRP A 195 -20.68 8.89 51.07
C TRP A 195 -21.61 7.75 50.69
N LYS A 196 -21.52 7.24 49.45
CA LYS A 196 -22.33 6.10 48.99
C LYS A 196 -22.04 4.84 49.80
N VAL A 197 -20.77 4.53 50.04
CA VAL A 197 -20.37 3.34 50.83
C VAL A 197 -20.83 3.44 52.28
N ILE A 198 -20.70 4.62 52.89
CA ILE A 198 -21.21 4.90 54.24
C ILE A 198 -22.74 4.74 54.30
N LYS A 199 -23.46 5.24 53.30
CA LYS A 199 -24.92 5.09 53.21
C LYS A 199 -25.35 3.63 53.07
N GLU A 200 -24.56 2.82 52.36
CA GLU A 200 -24.81 1.40 52.14
C GLU A 200 -24.28 0.48 53.26
N ASN A 201 -23.60 1.04 54.29
CA ASN A 201 -22.94 0.29 55.38
C ASN A 201 -22.00 -0.84 54.88
N LYS A 202 -21.27 -0.62 53.79
CA LYS A 202 -20.29 -1.58 53.24
C LYS A 202 -18.87 -1.24 53.71
N ASP A 203 -18.00 -2.24 53.70
CA ASP A 203 -16.57 -2.06 53.95
C ASP A 203 -15.93 -1.16 52.87
N LEU A 204 -15.15 -0.15 53.29
CA LEU A 204 -14.45 0.76 52.37
C LEU A 204 -12.96 0.43 52.35
N ASP A 205 -12.47 -0.12 51.26
CA ASP A 205 -11.03 -0.30 51.05
C ASP A 205 -10.44 1.00 50.48
N LEU A 206 -9.76 1.80 51.30
CA LEU A 206 -9.17 3.08 50.90
C LEU A 206 -8.10 2.93 49.79
N PRO A 207 -7.14 1.99 49.85
CA PRO A 207 -6.26 1.66 48.74
C PRO A 207 -7.01 1.36 47.44
N ALA A 208 -7.99 0.44 47.47
CA ALA A 208 -8.76 0.09 46.27
C ALA A 208 -9.59 1.28 45.76
N HIS A 209 -10.14 2.08 46.67
CA HIS A 209 -10.87 3.31 46.35
C HIS A 209 -9.95 4.36 45.70
N LYS A 210 -8.72 4.53 46.18
CA LYS A 210 -7.73 5.43 45.57
C LYS A 210 -7.40 5.00 44.15
N VAL A 211 -7.17 3.70 43.93
CA VAL A 211 -6.96 3.11 42.59
C VAL A 211 -8.17 3.38 41.70
N MET A 212 -9.39 3.19 42.21
CA MET A 212 -10.64 3.46 41.47
C MET A 212 -10.77 4.93 41.07
N VAL A 213 -10.57 5.86 42.01
CA VAL A 213 -10.62 7.31 41.74
C VAL A 213 -9.56 7.70 40.70
N ALA A 214 -8.33 7.19 40.85
CA ALA A 214 -7.28 7.37 39.86
C ALA A 214 -7.69 6.83 38.50
N THR A 215 -8.32 5.65 38.45
CA THR A 215 -8.73 5.00 37.20
C THR A 215 -9.75 5.84 36.44
N VAL A 216 -10.78 6.30 37.14
CA VAL A 216 -11.83 7.14 36.53
C VAL A 216 -11.25 8.48 36.09
N ARG A 217 -10.49 9.17 36.95
CA ARG A 217 -9.94 10.49 36.61
C ARG A 217 -8.89 10.42 35.49
N CYS A 218 -7.98 9.46 35.52
CA CYS A 218 -7.03 9.25 34.45
C CYS A 218 -7.72 8.89 33.12
N ASP A 219 -8.86 8.20 33.15
CA ASP A 219 -9.64 7.91 31.94
C ASP A 219 -10.33 9.16 31.38
N GLU A 220 -10.94 9.98 32.24
CA GLU A 220 -11.55 11.26 31.85
C GLU A 220 -10.52 12.21 31.23
N ILE A 221 -9.36 12.38 31.88
CA ILE A 221 -8.25 13.19 31.36
C ILE A 221 -7.81 12.65 29.99
N ALA A 222 -7.62 11.34 29.85
CA ALA A 222 -7.23 10.74 28.58
C ALA A 222 -8.26 11.00 27.47
N ASN A 223 -9.55 10.85 27.75
CA ASN A 223 -10.61 11.09 26.79
C ASN A 223 -10.71 12.58 26.41
N GLU A 224 -10.50 13.50 27.36
CA GLU A 224 -10.42 14.93 27.10
C GLU A 224 -9.23 15.30 26.20
N LYS A 225 -8.03 14.77 26.49
CA LYS A 225 -6.84 15.03 25.65
C LYS A 225 -7.00 14.42 24.25
N TYR A 226 -7.63 13.26 24.14
CA TYR A 226 -7.98 12.67 22.85
C TYR A 226 -8.95 13.57 22.05
N ALA A 227 -10.04 14.02 22.67
CA ALA A 227 -11.00 14.91 22.02
C ALA A 227 -10.36 16.24 21.60
N SER A 228 -9.52 16.82 22.46
CA SER A 228 -8.76 18.03 22.15
C SER A 228 -7.78 17.83 20.99
N PHE A 229 -7.18 16.64 20.85
CA PHE A 229 -6.30 16.32 19.73
C PHE A 229 -7.08 16.24 18.42
N VAL A 230 -8.20 15.51 18.42
CA VAL A 230 -9.09 15.35 17.25
C VAL A 230 -9.61 16.70 16.75
N SER A 231 -9.93 17.62 17.67
CA SER A 231 -10.40 18.96 17.34
C SER A 231 -9.28 20.00 17.18
N SER A 232 -7.99 19.59 17.20
CA SER A 232 -6.89 20.53 17.06
C SER A 232 -6.71 20.97 15.61
N GLU A 233 -6.60 22.29 15.40
CA GLU A 233 -6.38 22.89 14.08
C GLU A 233 -5.10 22.35 13.43
N ASP A 234 -4.01 22.24 14.20
CA ASP A 234 -2.73 21.68 13.75
C ASP A 234 -2.87 20.23 13.19
N TRP A 235 -3.70 19.39 13.81
CA TRP A 235 -3.95 18.03 13.32
C TRP A 235 -4.81 18.05 12.06
N LEU A 236 -5.90 18.82 12.06
CA LEU A 236 -6.84 18.89 10.93
C LEU A 236 -6.15 19.43 9.66
N GLU A 237 -5.30 20.45 9.79
CA GLU A 237 -4.50 20.97 8.68
C GLU A 237 -3.51 19.93 8.15
N LEU A 238 -2.87 19.18 9.05
CA LEU A 238 -1.93 18.13 8.66
C LEU A 238 -2.65 16.97 7.97
N GLU A 239 -3.81 16.57 8.46
CA GLU A 239 -4.65 15.53 7.89
C GLU A 239 -5.15 15.92 6.50
N ASP A 240 -5.66 17.14 6.32
CA ASP A 240 -6.10 17.67 5.02
C ASP A 240 -4.95 17.80 4.02
N ALA A 241 -3.78 18.28 4.46
CA ALA A 241 -2.61 18.39 3.60
C ALA A 241 -2.17 17.03 3.04
N VAL A 242 -2.17 15.98 3.88
CA VAL A 242 -1.79 14.62 3.47
C VAL A 242 -2.81 13.98 2.53
N GLN A 243 -4.08 14.41 2.52
CA GLN A 243 -5.06 13.92 1.54
C GLN A 243 -4.76 14.40 0.12
N SER A 244 -4.04 15.51 -0.03
CA SER A 244 -3.81 16.13 -1.34
C SER A 244 -2.39 15.93 -1.86
N HIS A 245 -1.37 15.96 -1.00
CA HIS A 245 0.02 15.92 -1.45
C HIS A 245 1.01 15.40 -0.38
N LEU A 246 2.25 15.20 -0.82
CA LEU A 246 3.38 14.86 0.04
C LEU A 246 3.71 16.01 1.02
N VAL A 247 3.67 15.74 2.31
CA VAL A 247 3.99 16.73 3.36
C VAL A 247 5.40 16.53 3.90
N LEU A 248 6.28 17.51 3.65
CA LEU A 248 7.64 17.50 4.19
C LEU A 248 7.65 17.68 5.73
N GLY A 249 8.47 16.90 6.41
CA GLY A 249 8.59 16.88 7.86
C GLY A 249 7.39 16.24 8.55
N PHE A 250 6.58 15.45 7.85
CA PHE A 250 5.36 14.83 8.38
C PHE A 250 5.60 14.12 9.72
N GLY A 251 6.61 13.24 9.77
CA GLY A 251 6.91 12.46 10.96
C GLY A 251 7.28 13.33 12.16
N LYS A 252 8.05 14.41 11.94
CA LYS A 252 8.42 15.37 13.00
C LYS A 252 7.23 16.18 13.49
N LYS A 253 6.39 16.70 12.58
CA LYS A 253 5.18 17.47 12.92
C LYS A 253 4.22 16.60 13.73
N LEU A 254 3.90 15.41 13.23
CA LEU A 254 3.00 14.48 13.91
C LEU A 254 3.54 14.02 15.26
N SER A 255 4.84 13.69 15.34
CA SER A 255 5.49 13.33 16.61
C SER A 255 5.40 14.46 17.64
N SER A 256 5.51 15.72 17.21
CA SER A 256 5.38 16.88 18.10
C SER A 256 3.95 17.05 18.62
N LEU A 257 2.94 16.83 17.78
CA LEU A 257 1.53 16.90 18.18
C LEU A 257 1.17 15.79 19.17
N LEU A 258 1.60 14.55 18.89
CA LEU A 258 1.42 13.42 19.81
C LEU A 258 2.13 13.68 21.14
N TYR A 259 3.36 14.18 21.11
CA TYR A 259 4.12 14.52 22.32
C TYR A 259 3.41 15.59 23.16
N LYS A 260 2.90 16.66 22.53
CA LYS A 260 2.16 17.72 23.23
C LYS A 260 0.92 17.18 23.95
N SER A 261 0.16 16.30 23.30
CA SER A 261 -1.02 15.67 23.90
C SER A 261 -0.66 14.76 25.08
N LEU A 262 0.34 13.88 24.90
CA LEU A 262 0.80 12.97 25.95
C LEU A 262 1.45 13.71 27.14
N SER A 263 2.23 14.77 26.88
CA SER A 263 2.83 15.58 27.94
C SER A 263 1.77 16.32 28.77
N SER A 264 0.71 16.84 28.12
CA SER A 264 -0.40 17.47 28.82
C SER A 264 -1.17 16.48 29.71
N TYR A 265 -1.32 15.23 29.25
CA TYR A 265 -1.84 14.15 30.08
C TYR A 265 -0.94 13.89 31.30
N ASP A 266 0.37 13.76 31.07
CA ASP A 266 1.34 13.44 32.12
C ASP A 266 1.35 14.51 33.22
N GLU A 267 1.24 15.79 32.86
CA GLU A 267 1.14 16.93 33.78
C GLU A 267 -0.11 16.84 34.67
N GLU A 268 -1.30 16.66 34.07
CA GLU A 268 -2.56 16.58 34.81
C GLU A 268 -2.69 15.30 35.66
N ALA A 269 -2.10 14.20 35.20
CA ALA A 269 -2.15 12.91 35.87
C ALA A 269 -1.07 12.72 36.95
N THR A 270 -0.16 13.68 37.12
CA THR A 270 1.04 13.60 37.99
C THR A 270 0.76 13.10 39.42
N TYR A 271 -0.39 13.49 39.99
CA TYR A 271 -0.71 13.23 41.40
C TYR A 271 -1.44 11.90 41.64
N PHE A 272 -1.76 11.15 40.58
CA PHE A 272 -2.41 9.84 40.68
C PHE A 272 -1.38 8.71 40.76
N GLU A 273 -1.86 7.50 41.04
CA GLU A 273 -1.00 6.33 41.17
C GLU A 273 -0.28 5.98 39.86
N ASP A 274 1.02 5.68 39.96
CA ASP A 274 1.90 5.39 38.83
C ASP A 274 1.41 4.25 37.94
N SER A 275 0.90 3.17 38.55
CA SER A 275 0.40 1.99 37.83
C SER A 275 -0.78 2.36 36.93
N VAL A 276 -1.74 3.12 37.48
CA VAL A 276 -2.97 3.53 36.82
C VAL A 276 -2.69 4.57 35.74
N ARG A 277 -1.92 5.61 36.05
CA ARG A 277 -1.61 6.66 35.07
C ARG A 277 -0.81 6.12 33.90
N SER A 278 0.15 5.22 34.14
CA SER A 278 0.95 4.62 33.06
C SER A 278 0.09 3.72 32.16
N ALA A 279 -0.79 2.90 32.75
CA ALA A 279 -1.71 2.07 31.98
C ALA A 279 -2.66 2.90 31.11
N LYS A 280 -3.21 3.99 31.67
CA LYS A 280 -4.13 4.89 30.96
C LYS A 280 -3.42 5.75 29.92
N ARG A 281 -2.18 6.18 30.18
CA ARG A 281 -1.31 6.85 29.20
C ARG A 281 -1.05 5.97 27.98
N ASN A 282 -0.73 4.68 28.18
CA ASN A 282 -0.51 3.74 27.07
C ASN A 282 -1.78 3.52 26.25
N GLN A 283 -2.95 3.41 26.91
CA GLN A 283 -4.25 3.32 26.21
C GLN A 283 -4.55 4.57 25.37
N LEU A 284 -4.21 5.76 25.88
CA LEU A 284 -4.33 7.01 25.12
C LEU A 284 -3.39 7.02 23.91
N GLU A 285 -2.13 6.63 24.10
CA GLU A 285 -1.13 6.56 23.03
C GLU A 285 -1.57 5.60 21.92
N GLU A 286 -2.05 4.40 22.26
CA GLU A 286 -2.59 3.45 21.29
C GLU A 286 -3.78 4.01 20.49
N LYS A 287 -4.74 4.67 21.17
CA LYS A 287 -5.89 5.30 20.51
C LYS A 287 -5.46 6.42 19.55
N LEU A 288 -4.51 7.26 19.95
CA LEU A 288 -3.97 8.32 19.10
C LEU A 288 -3.22 7.73 17.90
N LEU A 289 -2.43 6.67 18.09
CA LEU A 289 -1.76 5.98 17.00
C LEU A 289 -2.74 5.37 15.99
N GLN A 290 -3.84 4.79 16.46
CA GLN A 290 -4.92 4.28 15.59
C GLN A 290 -5.59 5.38 14.78
N LEU A 291 -5.82 6.55 15.38
CA LEU A 291 -6.40 7.71 14.71
C LEU A 291 -5.51 8.23 13.56
N VAL A 292 -4.20 8.32 13.79
CA VAL A 292 -3.25 8.94 12.85
C VAL A 292 -2.67 7.94 11.82
N GLN A 293 -2.90 6.63 12.02
CA GLN A 293 -2.42 5.57 11.14
C GLN A 293 -2.88 5.70 9.68
N PRO A 294 -4.15 6.03 9.37
CA PRO A 294 -4.58 6.23 7.98
C PRO A 294 -3.83 7.35 7.27
N ALA A 295 -3.59 8.48 7.95
CA ALA A 295 -2.80 9.59 7.39
C ALA A 295 -1.35 9.16 7.10
N TYR A 296 -0.72 8.40 8.00
CA TYR A 296 0.61 7.85 7.73
C TYR A 296 0.63 6.90 6.52
N GLN A 297 -0.37 6.04 6.36
CA GLN A 297 -0.48 5.17 5.19
C GLN A 297 -0.62 5.97 3.89
N LEU A 298 -1.47 7.00 3.88
CA LEU A 298 -1.61 7.91 2.74
C LEU A 298 -0.29 8.61 2.41
N MET A 299 0.45 9.07 3.42
CA MET A 299 1.76 9.69 3.23
C MET A 299 2.75 8.73 2.55
N LEU A 300 2.78 7.45 2.94
CA LEU A 300 3.61 6.44 2.28
C LEU A 300 3.17 6.16 0.83
N GLU A 301 1.87 6.23 0.54
CA GLU A 301 1.34 6.10 -0.82
C GLU A 301 1.75 7.28 -1.72
N HIS A 302 1.72 8.50 -1.19
CA HIS A 302 2.23 9.69 -1.86
C HIS A 302 3.73 9.59 -2.14
N ILE A 303 4.54 9.21 -1.14
CA ILE A 303 5.98 8.96 -1.33
C ILE A 303 6.21 7.97 -2.47
N ARG A 304 5.52 6.82 -2.45
CA ARG A 304 5.68 5.77 -3.47
C ARG A 304 5.28 6.26 -4.86
N SER A 305 4.11 6.90 -4.99
CA SER A 305 3.58 7.31 -6.29
C SER A 305 4.41 8.44 -6.92
N GLU A 306 4.78 9.46 -6.14
CA GLU A 306 5.59 10.57 -6.62
C GLU A 306 7.00 10.13 -6.99
N THR A 307 7.64 9.33 -6.14
CA THR A 307 8.99 8.79 -6.40
C THR A 307 8.99 7.89 -7.63
N LEU A 308 7.97 7.04 -7.80
CA LEU A 308 7.83 6.20 -8.98
C LEU A 308 7.65 7.05 -10.24
N ASN A 309 6.83 8.10 -10.21
CA ASN A 309 6.64 9.00 -11.35
C ASN A 309 7.96 9.71 -11.73
N ASN A 310 8.70 10.19 -10.73
CA ASN A 310 10.01 10.81 -10.94
C ASN A 310 11.03 9.82 -11.50
N PHE A 311 11.00 8.56 -11.06
CA PHE A 311 11.79 7.47 -11.63
C PHE A 311 11.49 7.25 -13.12
N LYS A 312 10.21 7.14 -13.50
CA LYS A 312 9.79 6.95 -14.90
C LYS A 312 10.30 8.07 -15.80
N ASN A 313 10.18 9.32 -15.35
CA ASN A 313 10.66 10.49 -16.08
C ASN A 313 12.18 10.50 -16.21
N ALA A 314 12.90 10.20 -15.12
CA ALA A 314 14.36 10.15 -15.11
C ALA A 314 14.91 9.04 -16.00
N LEU A 315 14.30 7.85 -15.97
CA LEU A 315 14.70 6.73 -16.83
C LEU A 315 14.50 7.08 -18.32
N THR A 316 13.36 7.67 -18.66
CA THR A 316 13.08 8.12 -20.04
C THR A 316 14.08 9.16 -20.50
N TYR A 317 14.42 10.12 -19.63
CA TYR A 317 15.40 11.17 -19.91
C TYR A 317 16.81 10.58 -20.10
N ALA A 318 17.27 9.71 -19.21
CA ALA A 318 18.56 9.02 -19.29
C ALA A 318 18.73 8.25 -20.61
N LEU A 319 17.70 7.55 -21.05
CA LEU A 319 17.70 6.84 -22.33
C LEU A 319 17.74 7.81 -23.52
N SER A 320 17.10 8.98 -23.41
CA SER A 320 17.13 10.00 -24.47
C SER A 320 18.49 10.70 -24.60
N GLU A 321 19.28 10.78 -23.53
CA GLU A 321 20.65 11.29 -23.55
C GLU A 321 21.67 10.29 -24.13
N GLY A 322 21.21 9.09 -24.52
CA GLY A 322 22.05 8.08 -25.14
C GLY A 322 22.81 7.19 -24.14
N GLN A 323 22.41 7.17 -22.86
CA GLN A 323 22.96 6.21 -21.91
C GLN A 323 22.52 4.78 -22.27
N GLY A 324 23.40 3.80 -22.06
CA GLY A 324 23.08 2.39 -22.23
C GLY A 324 21.98 1.95 -21.26
N PHE A 325 21.05 1.10 -21.72
CA PHE A 325 19.84 0.74 -20.97
C PHE A 325 20.14 0.18 -19.58
N ALA A 326 21.07 -0.79 -19.46
CA ALA A 326 21.41 -1.41 -18.20
C ALA A 326 21.99 -0.41 -17.18
N VAL A 327 22.87 0.47 -17.63
CA VAL A 327 23.47 1.52 -16.79
C VAL A 327 22.40 2.51 -16.33
N ALA A 328 21.57 3.01 -17.26
CA ALA A 328 20.49 3.93 -16.95
C ALA A 328 19.48 3.34 -15.94
N ALA A 329 19.10 2.08 -16.14
CA ALA A 329 18.20 1.36 -15.23
C ALA A 329 18.82 1.19 -13.85
N TYR A 330 20.09 0.75 -13.76
CA TYR A 330 20.79 0.56 -12.49
C TYR A 330 20.96 1.88 -11.71
N ASP A 331 21.44 2.92 -12.38
CA ASP A 331 21.69 4.23 -11.76
C ASP A 331 20.37 4.88 -11.28
N CYS A 332 19.33 4.81 -12.10
CA CYS A 332 18.00 5.31 -11.71
C CYS A 332 17.44 4.52 -10.53
N THR A 333 17.43 3.18 -10.59
CA THR A 333 16.89 2.34 -9.51
C THR A 333 17.62 2.61 -8.20
N THR A 334 18.95 2.68 -8.22
CA THR A 334 19.76 2.96 -7.02
C THR A 334 19.47 4.35 -6.46
N LYS A 335 19.41 5.37 -7.32
CA LYS A 335 19.10 6.76 -6.93
C LYS A 335 17.72 6.88 -6.28
N PHE A 336 16.69 6.30 -6.91
CA PHE A 336 15.32 6.44 -6.45
C PHE A 336 14.98 5.53 -5.27
N MET A 337 15.65 4.38 -5.11
CA MET A 337 15.56 3.61 -3.86
C MET A 337 16.14 4.39 -2.68
N LYS A 338 17.29 5.06 -2.87
CA LYS A 338 17.88 5.90 -1.82
C LYS A 338 16.95 7.08 -1.47
N LEU A 339 16.40 7.76 -2.47
CA LEU A 339 15.46 8.86 -2.26
C LEU A 339 14.20 8.40 -1.51
N PHE A 340 13.65 7.25 -1.88
CA PHE A 340 12.51 6.64 -1.20
C PHE A 340 12.84 6.34 0.27
N ASP A 341 13.99 5.73 0.54
CA ASP A 341 14.43 5.41 1.90
C ASP A 341 14.61 6.69 2.75
N GLU A 342 15.15 7.77 2.19
CA GLU A 342 15.27 9.09 2.84
C GLU A 342 13.90 9.73 3.15
N GLN A 343 12.96 9.66 2.20
CA GLN A 343 11.60 10.19 2.40
C GLN A 343 10.80 9.37 3.43
N CYS A 344 10.95 8.04 3.43
CA CYS A 344 10.37 7.19 4.45
C CYS A 344 10.93 7.50 5.84
N GLN A 345 12.22 7.82 5.97
CA GLN A 345 12.81 8.24 7.25
C GLN A 345 12.20 9.54 7.76
N ASP A 346 11.90 10.50 6.89
CA ASP A 346 11.24 11.76 7.29
C ASP A 346 9.79 11.55 7.78
N ALA A 347 9.11 10.51 7.28
CA ALA A 347 7.77 10.12 7.70
C ALA A 347 7.73 9.31 9.01
N VAL A 348 8.87 8.88 9.58
CA VAL A 348 8.92 8.09 10.82
C VAL A 348 8.38 8.89 12.00
N ILE A 349 7.49 8.27 12.77
CA ILE A 349 6.90 8.83 13.98
C ILE A 349 7.59 8.20 15.19
N LYS A 350 8.08 9.02 16.12
CA LYS A 350 8.88 8.52 17.27
C LYS A 350 8.10 7.60 18.21
N GLN A 351 6.80 7.85 18.34
CA GLN A 351 5.87 7.12 19.19
C GLN A 351 5.44 5.77 18.59
N ALA A 352 5.70 5.53 17.30
CA ALA A 352 5.27 4.31 16.61
C ALA A 352 6.45 3.57 15.98
N ASN A 353 6.54 2.26 16.22
CA ASN A 353 7.49 1.40 15.51
C ASN A 353 6.85 0.80 14.25
N TRP A 354 6.32 1.66 13.38
CA TRP A 354 5.65 1.23 12.15
C TRP A 354 6.66 0.82 11.09
N ASP A 355 6.40 -0.34 10.50
CA ASP A 355 7.28 -1.01 9.55
C ASP A 355 6.97 -0.57 8.11
N SER A 356 7.91 0.15 7.48
CA SER A 356 7.83 0.58 6.09
C SER A 356 8.39 -0.45 5.09
N THR A 357 8.95 -1.58 5.56
CA THR A 357 9.60 -2.58 4.68
C THR A 357 8.66 -3.13 3.62
N LYS A 358 7.40 -3.43 3.97
CA LYS A 358 6.40 -3.91 3.00
C LYS A 358 6.14 -2.92 1.87
N VAL A 359 6.14 -1.61 2.18
CA VAL A 359 5.93 -0.57 1.16
C VAL A 359 7.18 -0.42 0.31
N ARG A 360 8.36 -0.52 0.92
CA ARG A 360 9.65 -0.55 0.22
C ARG A 360 9.77 -1.72 -0.76
N ASP A 361 9.39 -2.93 -0.34
CA ASP A 361 9.40 -4.12 -1.20
C ASP A 361 8.39 -4.01 -2.34
N LYS A 362 7.25 -3.36 -2.09
CA LYS A 362 6.28 -3.04 -3.14
C LYS A 362 6.87 -2.03 -4.13
N PHE A 363 7.52 -0.98 -3.65
CA PHE A 363 8.16 0.02 -4.50
C PHE A 363 9.29 -0.59 -5.35
N SER A 364 10.16 -1.44 -4.78
CA SER A 364 11.18 -2.16 -5.53
C SER A 364 10.58 -2.98 -6.68
N ARG A 365 9.49 -3.72 -6.42
CA ARG A 365 8.78 -4.47 -7.46
C ARG A 365 8.14 -3.57 -8.52
N ASP A 366 7.60 -2.42 -8.12
CA ASP A 366 7.04 -1.43 -9.05
C ASP A 366 8.14 -0.88 -9.99
N LEU A 367 9.36 -0.65 -9.46
CA LEU A 367 10.53 -0.26 -10.27
C LEU A 367 10.94 -1.37 -11.24
N ASP A 368 11.15 -2.59 -10.73
CA ASP A 368 11.60 -3.74 -11.54
C ASP A 368 10.60 -4.05 -12.67
N SER A 369 9.29 -3.99 -12.37
CA SER A 369 8.23 -4.15 -13.36
C SER A 369 8.31 -3.09 -14.45
N HIS A 370 8.49 -1.82 -14.07
CA HIS A 370 8.60 -0.75 -15.06
C HIS A 370 9.87 -0.86 -15.90
N VAL A 371 11.01 -1.24 -15.29
CA VAL A 371 12.25 -1.50 -16.03
C VAL A 371 12.03 -2.63 -17.04
N ALA A 372 11.38 -3.72 -16.66
CA ALA A 372 11.08 -4.83 -17.58
C ALA A 372 10.15 -4.42 -18.73
N GLU A 373 9.13 -3.60 -18.45
CA GLU A 373 8.25 -3.01 -19.47
C GLU A 373 9.03 -2.15 -20.48
N VAL A 374 9.86 -1.22 -19.98
CA VAL A 374 10.68 -0.35 -20.84
C VAL A 374 11.71 -1.16 -21.62
N ARG A 375 12.33 -2.18 -20.99
CA ARG A 375 13.27 -3.11 -21.66
C ARG A 375 12.60 -3.76 -22.86
N THR A 376 11.41 -4.35 -22.64
CA THR A 376 10.66 -5.05 -23.69
C THR A 376 10.29 -4.10 -24.84
N ALA A 377 9.81 -2.89 -24.51
CA ALA A 377 9.47 -1.88 -25.51
C ALA A 377 10.70 -1.46 -26.33
N LYS A 378 11.84 -1.22 -25.68
CA LYS A 378 13.08 -0.81 -26.34
C LYS A 378 13.70 -1.90 -27.19
N LEU A 379 13.63 -3.16 -26.77
CA LEU A 379 14.06 -4.31 -27.57
C LEU A 379 13.18 -4.49 -28.82
N SER A 380 11.88 -4.28 -28.70
CA SER A 380 10.95 -4.29 -29.84
C SER A 380 11.25 -3.17 -30.84
N GLU A 381 11.47 -1.94 -30.34
CA GLU A 381 11.87 -0.79 -31.16
C GLU A 381 13.19 -1.06 -31.91
N LEU A 382 14.19 -1.62 -31.21
CA LEU A 382 15.48 -1.98 -31.79
C LEU A 382 15.33 -3.05 -32.87
N THR A 383 14.53 -4.09 -32.62
CA THR A 383 14.26 -5.15 -33.59
C THR A 383 13.63 -4.59 -34.85
N SER A 384 12.60 -3.75 -34.71
CA SER A 384 11.92 -3.11 -35.84
C SER A 384 12.85 -2.19 -36.65
N LEU A 385 13.75 -1.47 -35.99
CA LEU A 385 14.76 -0.63 -36.65
C LEU A 385 15.68 -1.45 -37.56
N TYR A 386 16.22 -2.57 -37.07
CA TYR A 386 17.10 -3.41 -37.87
C TYR A 386 16.36 -4.21 -38.95
N GLU A 387 15.12 -4.62 -38.70
CA GLU A 387 14.23 -5.16 -39.73
C GLU A 387 13.99 -4.15 -40.86
N SER A 388 13.77 -2.87 -40.54
CA SER A 388 13.61 -1.81 -41.54
C SER A 388 14.90 -1.56 -42.33
N LYS A 389 16.04 -1.48 -41.65
CA LYS A 389 17.36 -1.35 -42.30
C LYS A 389 17.61 -2.49 -43.30
N LEU A 390 17.31 -3.73 -42.91
CA LEU A 390 17.47 -4.90 -43.78
C LEU A 390 16.51 -4.85 -44.98
N LYS A 391 15.24 -4.46 -44.76
CA LYS A 391 14.28 -4.25 -45.84
C LYS A 391 14.81 -3.24 -46.87
N GLU A 392 15.27 -2.07 -46.42
CA GLU A 392 15.78 -1.02 -47.30
C GLU A 392 17.03 -1.47 -48.07
N ALA A 393 17.97 -2.15 -47.40
CA ALA A 393 19.21 -2.63 -48.01
C ALA A 393 18.98 -3.74 -49.04
N LEU A 394 17.99 -4.61 -48.82
CA LEU A 394 17.71 -5.77 -49.68
C LEU A 394 16.71 -5.45 -50.79
N TYR A 395 15.72 -4.58 -50.57
CA TYR A 395 14.59 -4.37 -51.49
C TYR A 395 15.02 -4.05 -52.92
N GLY A 396 15.74 -2.95 -53.11
CA GLY A 396 16.11 -2.45 -54.43
C GLY A 396 17.12 -3.34 -55.16
N PRO A 397 18.24 -3.73 -54.52
CA PRO A 397 19.24 -4.57 -55.17
C PRO A 397 18.72 -5.97 -55.53
N VAL A 398 17.88 -6.59 -54.70
CA VAL A 398 17.28 -7.90 -55.02
C VAL A 398 16.31 -7.77 -56.21
N GLU A 399 15.48 -6.74 -56.24
CA GLU A 399 14.59 -6.45 -57.39
C GLU A 399 15.38 -6.31 -58.69
N ALA A 400 16.43 -5.47 -58.68
CA ALA A 400 17.27 -5.25 -59.86
C ALA A 400 17.98 -6.53 -60.35
N LEU A 401 18.46 -7.37 -59.42
CA LEU A 401 19.11 -8.64 -59.76
C LEU A 401 18.12 -9.67 -60.34
N LEU A 402 16.90 -9.71 -59.82
CA LEU A 402 15.82 -10.58 -60.31
C LEU A 402 15.28 -10.13 -61.67
N GLU A 403 15.16 -8.82 -61.92
CA GLU A 403 14.81 -8.29 -63.24
C GLU A 403 15.89 -8.62 -64.28
N GLY A 404 17.16 -8.52 -63.91
CA GLY A 404 18.31 -8.84 -64.76
C GLY A 404 18.37 -10.32 -65.21
N ALA A 405 18.01 -11.23 -64.30
CA ALA A 405 17.85 -12.68 -64.52
C ALA A 405 18.95 -13.34 -65.38
N ASN A 406 20.20 -13.19 -64.96
CA ASN A 406 21.37 -13.80 -65.59
C ASN A 406 21.86 -15.03 -64.79
N ASP A 407 22.88 -15.71 -65.30
CA ASP A 407 23.43 -16.92 -64.68
C ASP A 407 24.09 -16.62 -63.30
N ASP A 408 24.39 -15.35 -62.99
CA ASP A 408 24.98 -14.86 -61.74
C ASP A 408 23.96 -14.26 -60.76
N THR A 409 22.66 -14.22 -61.10
CA THR A 409 21.62 -13.58 -60.27
C THR A 409 21.58 -14.17 -58.86
N TRP A 410 21.50 -15.49 -58.72
CA TRP A 410 21.42 -16.14 -57.40
C TRP A 410 22.73 -16.09 -56.61
N PRO A 411 23.93 -16.33 -57.19
CA PRO A 411 25.19 -16.06 -56.51
C PRO A 411 25.34 -14.61 -56.03
N ALA A 412 24.94 -13.63 -56.84
CA ALA A 412 24.98 -12.21 -56.47
C ALA A 412 23.99 -11.90 -55.33
N ILE A 413 22.76 -12.45 -55.37
CA ILE A 413 21.78 -12.33 -54.29
C ILE A 413 22.31 -12.96 -53.00
N ARG A 414 22.93 -14.15 -53.05
CA ARG A 414 23.53 -14.79 -51.86
C ARG A 414 24.62 -13.93 -51.25
N LYS A 415 25.55 -13.42 -52.08
CA LYS A 415 26.65 -12.56 -51.63
C LYS A 415 26.13 -11.29 -50.97
N LEU A 416 25.13 -10.65 -51.57
CA LEU A 416 24.45 -9.49 -50.99
C LEU A 416 23.78 -9.86 -49.66
N PHE A 417 22.95 -10.90 -49.66
CA PHE A 417 22.18 -11.36 -48.51
C PHE A 417 23.07 -11.63 -47.28
N PHE A 418 24.13 -12.43 -47.44
CA PHE A 418 25.04 -12.72 -46.33
C PHE A 418 25.79 -11.47 -45.86
N ARG A 419 26.23 -10.59 -46.77
CA ARG A 419 26.91 -9.34 -46.39
C ARG A 419 26.02 -8.42 -45.56
N GLU A 420 24.79 -8.17 -46.02
CA GLU A 420 23.86 -7.28 -45.31
C GLU A 420 23.42 -7.89 -43.97
N ILE A 421 23.19 -9.21 -43.92
CA ILE A 421 22.87 -9.90 -42.66
C ILE A 421 24.04 -9.86 -41.69
N ASP A 422 25.27 -10.18 -42.11
CA ASP A 422 26.42 -10.18 -41.20
C ASP A 422 26.68 -8.78 -40.64
N THR A 423 26.49 -7.74 -41.47
CA THR A 423 26.57 -6.34 -41.05
C THR A 423 25.47 -6.01 -40.03
N ALA A 424 24.20 -6.29 -40.36
CA ALA A 424 23.07 -6.01 -39.48
C ALA A 424 23.14 -6.81 -38.17
N VAL A 425 23.55 -8.08 -38.21
CA VAL A 425 23.70 -8.94 -37.02
C VAL A 425 24.84 -8.44 -36.13
N SER A 426 25.95 -7.97 -36.71
CA SER A 426 27.07 -7.40 -35.94
C SER A 426 26.65 -6.12 -35.22
N GLU A 427 25.99 -5.19 -35.93
CA GLU A 427 25.46 -3.95 -35.35
C GLU A 427 24.36 -4.23 -34.30
N PHE A 428 23.44 -5.14 -34.60
CA PHE A 428 22.36 -5.52 -33.69
C PHE A 428 22.90 -6.20 -32.42
N SER A 429 23.84 -7.13 -32.56
CA SER A 429 24.51 -7.79 -31.43
C SER A 429 25.25 -6.80 -30.54
N PHE A 430 25.91 -5.80 -31.13
CA PHE A 430 26.54 -4.71 -30.38
C PHE A 430 25.49 -3.87 -29.63
N ALA A 431 24.39 -3.48 -30.29
CA ALA A 431 23.32 -2.72 -29.66
C ALA A 431 22.62 -3.49 -28.53
N LEU A 432 22.44 -4.81 -28.66
CA LEU A 432 21.87 -5.68 -27.63
C LEU A 432 22.76 -5.79 -26.38
N SER A 433 24.07 -5.61 -26.50
CA SER A 433 24.99 -5.71 -25.35
C SER A 433 24.68 -4.68 -24.25
N GLY A 434 24.08 -3.54 -24.60
CA GLY A 434 23.66 -2.51 -23.64
C GLY A 434 22.46 -2.88 -22.77
N PHE A 435 21.86 -4.05 -22.97
CA PHE A 435 20.66 -4.51 -22.27
C PHE A 435 20.91 -5.64 -21.26
N GLU A 436 22.15 -6.10 -21.06
CA GLU A 436 22.51 -7.18 -20.12
C GLU A 436 21.58 -8.41 -20.23
N MET A 437 21.43 -8.93 -21.44
CA MET A 437 20.59 -10.08 -21.74
C MET A 437 21.34 -11.38 -21.53
N ASP A 438 20.62 -12.47 -21.27
CA ASP A 438 21.25 -13.78 -21.35
C ASP A 438 21.60 -14.12 -22.80
N GLU A 439 22.62 -14.96 -22.96
CA GLU A 439 23.13 -15.32 -24.28
C GLU A 439 22.08 -16.06 -25.12
N GLN A 440 21.15 -16.81 -24.49
CA GLN A 440 20.11 -17.53 -25.21
C GLN A 440 19.05 -16.57 -25.80
N GLU A 441 18.56 -15.61 -25.01
CA GLU A 441 17.62 -14.57 -25.47
C GLU A 441 18.23 -13.73 -26.60
N LYS A 442 19.53 -13.42 -26.49
CA LYS A 442 20.27 -12.70 -27.52
C LYS A 442 20.36 -13.51 -28.82
N GLU A 443 20.72 -14.79 -28.73
CA GLU A 443 20.77 -15.70 -29.87
C GLU A 443 19.40 -15.85 -30.53
N ASP A 444 18.33 -16.01 -29.75
CA ASP A 444 16.96 -16.14 -30.24
C ASP A 444 16.52 -14.90 -31.04
N MET A 445 16.88 -13.69 -30.59
CA MET A 445 16.60 -12.46 -31.33
C MET A 445 17.41 -12.34 -32.62
N ILE A 446 18.68 -12.74 -32.61
CA ILE A 446 19.50 -12.79 -33.81
C ILE A 446 18.92 -13.78 -34.83
N LEU A 447 18.44 -14.94 -34.37
CA LEU A 447 17.78 -15.93 -35.22
C LEU A 447 16.49 -15.39 -35.83
N LYS A 448 15.66 -14.66 -35.06
CA LYS A 448 14.46 -14.00 -35.57
C LYS A 448 14.79 -12.98 -36.66
N LEU A 449 15.84 -12.16 -36.47
CA LEU A 449 16.29 -11.19 -37.48
C LEU A 449 16.78 -11.87 -38.77
N LYS A 450 17.57 -12.94 -38.65
CA LYS A 450 18.03 -13.75 -39.80
C LYS A 450 16.86 -14.38 -40.55
N LYS A 451 15.89 -14.92 -39.82
CA LYS A 451 14.67 -15.52 -40.38
C LYS A 451 13.85 -14.47 -41.13
N PHE A 452 13.65 -13.29 -40.54
CA PHE A 452 12.96 -12.18 -41.19
C PHE A 452 13.62 -11.76 -42.51
N ALA A 453 14.96 -11.65 -42.53
CA ALA A 453 15.69 -11.31 -43.76
C ALA A 453 15.47 -12.35 -44.86
N ARG A 454 15.48 -13.65 -44.51
CA ARG A 454 15.19 -14.74 -45.44
C ARG A 454 13.76 -14.64 -45.99
N GLU A 455 12.77 -14.53 -45.10
CA GLU A 455 11.36 -14.41 -45.47
C GLU A 455 11.10 -13.19 -46.38
N PHE A 456 11.82 -12.09 -46.16
CA PHE A 456 11.74 -10.90 -46.99
C PHE A 456 12.23 -11.14 -48.42
N VAL A 457 13.41 -11.76 -48.59
CA VAL A 457 13.94 -12.08 -49.93
C VAL A 457 13.06 -13.11 -50.64
N GLU A 458 12.54 -14.09 -49.92
CA GLU A 458 11.58 -15.05 -50.47
C GLU A 458 10.30 -14.35 -50.94
N GLY A 459 9.76 -13.44 -50.12
CA GLY A 459 8.59 -12.63 -50.47
C GLY A 459 8.82 -11.81 -51.74
N LYS A 460 9.94 -11.09 -51.81
CA LYS A 460 10.28 -10.28 -52.99
C LYS A 460 10.49 -11.14 -54.23
N THR A 461 11.08 -12.33 -54.08
CA THR A 461 11.22 -13.28 -55.19
C THR A 461 9.86 -13.75 -55.70
N ARG A 462 8.91 -14.05 -54.80
CA ARG A 462 7.53 -14.43 -55.19
C ARG A 462 6.82 -13.29 -55.93
N GLU A 463 7.00 -12.05 -55.50
CA GLU A 463 6.44 -10.87 -56.19
C GLU A 463 6.96 -10.75 -57.62
N GLU A 464 8.27 -10.90 -57.84
CA GLU A 464 8.85 -10.84 -59.19
C GLU A 464 8.52 -12.08 -60.03
N ALA A 465 8.43 -13.25 -59.41
CA ALA A 465 7.95 -14.46 -60.07
C ALA A 465 6.49 -14.32 -60.56
N ALA A 466 5.63 -13.60 -59.83
CA ALA A 466 4.27 -13.31 -60.29
C ALA A 466 4.24 -12.46 -61.58
N LYS A 467 5.28 -11.65 -61.81
CA LYS A 467 5.46 -10.81 -63.01
C LYS A 467 6.25 -11.51 -64.12
N VAL A 468 6.59 -12.79 -63.97
CA VAL A 468 7.51 -13.52 -64.88
C VAL A 468 7.09 -13.44 -66.35
N LEU A 469 5.79 -13.54 -66.66
CA LEU A 469 5.30 -13.48 -68.05
C LEU A 469 5.57 -12.12 -68.70
N TYR A 470 5.39 -11.04 -67.93
CA TYR A 470 5.69 -9.69 -68.38
C TYR A 470 7.20 -9.55 -68.65
N HIS A 471 8.03 -9.94 -67.68
CA HIS A 471 9.49 -9.90 -67.80
C HIS A 471 10.02 -10.75 -68.96
N MET A 472 9.46 -11.95 -69.18
CA MET A 472 9.80 -12.81 -70.31
C MET A 472 9.46 -12.16 -71.65
N LYS A 473 8.32 -11.47 -71.75
CA LYS A 473 7.87 -10.77 -72.95
C LYS A 473 8.75 -9.56 -73.25
N GLU A 474 9.08 -8.76 -72.24
CA GLU A 474 10.01 -7.62 -72.37
C GLU A 474 11.39 -8.10 -72.81
N ARG A 475 11.92 -9.16 -72.18
CA ARG A 475 13.21 -9.77 -72.56
C ARG A 475 13.22 -10.27 -74.00
N PHE A 476 12.15 -10.95 -74.42
CA PHE A 476 12.01 -11.43 -75.80
C PHE A 476 11.97 -10.26 -76.79
N THR A 477 11.13 -9.26 -76.51
CA THR A 477 10.91 -8.09 -77.37
C THR A 477 12.19 -7.26 -77.49
N SER A 478 12.92 -7.07 -76.40
CA SER A 478 14.20 -6.37 -76.36
C SER A 478 15.22 -7.06 -77.27
N ILE A 479 15.49 -8.36 -77.08
CA ILE A 479 16.51 -9.10 -77.84
C ILE A 479 16.11 -9.29 -79.32
N PHE A 480 14.82 -9.46 -79.58
CA PHE A 480 14.33 -9.66 -80.94
C PHE A 480 14.40 -8.36 -81.77
N ASN A 481 13.99 -7.23 -81.17
CA ASN A 481 13.90 -5.96 -81.87
C ASN A 481 15.15 -5.08 -81.79
N HIS A 482 16.15 -5.42 -80.97
CA HIS A 482 17.40 -4.68 -80.87
C HIS A 482 18.59 -5.52 -81.34
N ASP A 483 19.63 -4.86 -81.85
CA ASP A 483 20.91 -5.47 -82.15
C ASP A 483 21.80 -5.60 -80.88
N ASN A 484 23.04 -6.05 -81.06
CA ASN A 484 23.96 -6.26 -79.94
C ASN A 484 24.38 -4.94 -79.26
N ASP A 485 24.21 -3.81 -79.94
CA ASP A 485 24.50 -2.47 -79.41
C ASP A 485 23.27 -1.86 -78.74
N SER A 486 22.21 -2.65 -78.51
CA SER A 486 20.92 -2.23 -77.97
C SER A 486 20.21 -1.17 -78.82
N MET A 487 20.58 -1.03 -80.09
CA MET A 487 19.91 -0.14 -81.03
C MET A 487 18.77 -0.88 -81.72
N PRO A 488 17.65 -0.20 -82.06
CA PRO A 488 16.58 -0.82 -82.81
C PRO A 488 17.11 -1.47 -84.10
N ARG A 489 16.90 -2.78 -84.22
CA ARG A 489 17.42 -3.62 -85.29
C ARG A 489 16.84 -3.16 -86.63
N VAL A 490 17.74 -2.78 -87.53
CA VAL A 490 17.37 -2.43 -88.91
C VAL A 490 17.26 -3.71 -89.73
N TRP A 491 16.06 -4.04 -90.18
CA TRP A 491 15.80 -5.27 -90.92
C TRP A 491 16.12 -5.09 -92.42
N THR A 492 17.20 -5.71 -92.89
CA THR A 492 17.67 -5.61 -94.28
C THR A 492 17.37 -6.85 -95.13
N GLY A 493 16.83 -7.92 -94.52
CA GLY A 493 16.45 -9.18 -95.17
C GLY A 493 17.59 -10.20 -95.24
N LYS A 494 18.77 -9.88 -94.71
CA LYS A 494 19.95 -10.76 -94.61
C LYS A 494 20.10 -11.41 -93.23
N GLU A 495 19.29 -10.99 -92.27
CA GLU A 495 19.36 -11.45 -90.89
C GLU A 495 18.75 -12.87 -90.76
N ASP A 496 19.40 -13.74 -89.97
CA ASP A 496 18.83 -15.05 -89.64
C ASP A 496 17.77 -14.90 -88.54
N ILE A 497 16.53 -14.69 -88.98
CA ILE A 497 15.37 -14.55 -88.10
C ILE A 497 15.20 -15.79 -87.20
N ARG A 498 15.57 -17.00 -87.66
CA ARG A 498 15.46 -18.23 -86.85
C ARG A 498 16.49 -18.23 -85.73
N ALA A 499 17.73 -17.87 -86.01
CA ALA A 499 18.77 -17.75 -85.00
C ALA A 499 18.45 -16.65 -83.97
N ILE A 500 17.95 -15.50 -84.42
CA ILE A 500 17.53 -14.39 -83.53
C ILE A 500 16.35 -14.83 -82.66
N THR A 501 15.34 -15.48 -83.23
CA THR A 501 14.19 -16.02 -82.47
C THR A 501 14.62 -17.08 -81.45
N LYS A 502 15.53 -17.99 -81.83
CA LYS A 502 16.07 -19.02 -80.91
C LYS A 502 16.82 -18.37 -79.75
N THR A 503 17.60 -17.32 -80.03
CA THR A 503 18.35 -16.56 -79.01
C THR A 503 17.41 -15.82 -78.05
N ALA A 504 16.42 -15.09 -78.58
CA ALA A 504 15.43 -14.38 -77.77
C ALA A 504 14.60 -15.34 -76.90
N ARG A 505 14.18 -16.49 -77.44
CA ARG A 505 13.47 -17.54 -76.67
C ARG A 505 14.33 -18.16 -75.58
N SER A 506 15.57 -18.51 -75.91
CA SER A 506 16.52 -19.06 -74.93
C SER A 506 16.75 -18.10 -73.77
N SER A 507 16.95 -16.81 -74.06
CA SER A 507 17.11 -15.80 -73.01
C SER A 507 15.86 -15.58 -72.16
N SER A 508 14.66 -15.61 -72.73
CA SER A 508 13.42 -15.54 -71.94
C SER A 508 13.19 -16.79 -71.08
N LEU A 509 13.59 -17.97 -71.57
CA LEU A 509 13.52 -19.21 -70.79
C LEU A 509 14.57 -19.27 -69.66
N LYS A 510 15.74 -18.68 -69.87
CA LYS A 510 16.71 -18.46 -68.79
C LYS A 510 16.12 -17.60 -67.68
N LEU A 511 15.42 -16.51 -68.04
CA LEU A 511 14.73 -15.67 -67.06
C LEU A 511 13.69 -16.46 -66.25
N LEU A 512 12.90 -17.31 -66.92
CA LEU A 512 11.96 -18.21 -66.24
C LEU A 512 12.68 -19.19 -65.31
N SER A 513 13.80 -19.77 -65.74
CA SER A 513 14.59 -20.69 -64.92
C SER A 513 15.14 -20.03 -63.65
N VAL A 514 15.56 -18.77 -63.74
CA VAL A 514 16.04 -17.99 -62.60
C VAL A 514 14.90 -17.75 -61.60
N LEU A 515 13.72 -17.37 -62.07
CA LEU A 515 12.56 -17.05 -61.20
C LEU A 515 11.75 -18.26 -60.74
N ALA A 516 11.95 -19.44 -61.33
CA ALA A 516 11.18 -20.64 -61.01
C ALA A 516 11.50 -21.27 -59.65
N ALA A 517 12.68 -20.99 -59.08
CA ALA A 517 13.10 -21.54 -57.80
C ALA A 517 13.98 -20.56 -57.03
N ILE A 518 13.80 -20.51 -55.72
CA ILE A 518 14.61 -19.72 -54.79
C ILE A 518 15.88 -20.51 -54.47
N ARG A 519 17.05 -19.96 -54.81
CA ARG A 519 18.37 -20.62 -54.62
C ARG A 519 19.23 -19.87 -53.62
N LEU A 520 18.68 -19.63 -52.42
CA LEU A 520 19.40 -18.99 -51.33
C LEU A 520 20.42 -19.92 -50.68
N ASP A 521 20.16 -21.22 -50.72
CA ASP A 521 21.05 -22.28 -50.25
C ASP A 521 21.78 -22.90 -51.47
N GLU A 522 22.99 -23.44 -51.31
CA GLU A 522 23.89 -23.90 -52.41
C GLU A 522 23.41 -25.15 -53.18
N GLU A 523 22.12 -25.42 -53.20
CA GLU A 523 21.56 -26.60 -53.85
C GLU A 523 21.44 -26.41 -55.38
N THR A 524 21.90 -27.40 -56.15
CA THR A 524 21.82 -27.42 -57.60
C THR A 524 20.50 -28.05 -58.06
N ASP A 525 19.70 -27.35 -58.87
CA ASP A 525 18.51 -27.90 -59.51
C ASP A 525 18.71 -28.20 -61.00
N THR A 526 17.78 -28.98 -61.56
CA THR A 526 17.75 -29.35 -62.98
C THR A 526 16.74 -28.55 -63.81
N ILE A 527 16.12 -27.51 -63.25
CA ILE A 527 14.95 -26.81 -63.83
C ILE A 527 15.33 -26.15 -65.15
N GLY A 528 16.48 -25.46 -65.19
CA GLY A 528 16.96 -24.81 -66.41
C GLY A 528 17.22 -25.78 -67.56
N ASN A 529 17.84 -26.92 -67.25
CA ASN A 529 18.11 -27.97 -68.23
C ASN A 529 16.81 -28.58 -68.78
N THR A 530 15.82 -28.81 -67.92
CA THR A 530 14.50 -29.33 -68.31
C THR A 530 13.73 -28.34 -69.19
N LEU A 531 13.75 -27.04 -68.87
CA LEU A 531 13.07 -26.00 -69.66
C LEU A 531 13.67 -25.85 -71.07
N VAL A 532 15.00 -25.90 -71.18
CA VAL A 532 15.69 -25.83 -72.48
C VAL A 532 15.39 -27.07 -73.33
N LEU A 533 15.43 -28.27 -72.74
CA LEU A 533 15.12 -29.53 -73.43
C LEU A 533 13.65 -29.61 -73.90
N ALA A 534 12.71 -29.08 -73.11
CA ALA A 534 11.28 -29.15 -73.44
C ALA A 534 10.83 -28.09 -74.46
N LEU A 535 11.43 -26.90 -74.45
CA LEU A 535 10.86 -25.72 -75.14
C LEU A 535 11.75 -25.12 -76.25
N VAL A 536 13.05 -25.43 -76.28
CA VAL A 536 13.99 -24.87 -77.28
C VAL A 536 14.37 -25.88 -78.36
N ASP A 537 14.68 -27.12 -77.98
CA ASP A 537 15.11 -28.18 -78.90
C ASP A 537 14.25 -29.45 -78.73
N PRO A 538 12.98 -29.45 -79.18
CA PRO A 538 12.18 -30.67 -79.21
C PRO A 538 12.80 -31.63 -80.23
N LYS A 539 13.46 -32.70 -79.75
CA LYS A 539 13.93 -33.77 -80.62
C LYS A 539 12.74 -34.34 -81.39
N LYS A 540 12.79 -34.30 -82.73
CA LYS A 540 11.94 -35.14 -83.60
C LYS A 540 12.43 -36.58 -83.49
N ASP A 541 11.95 -37.33 -82.51
CA ASP A 541 12.07 -38.79 -82.53
C ASP A 541 10.72 -39.43 -82.84
N THR A 542 10.59 -39.87 -84.09
CA THR A 542 9.58 -40.82 -84.56
C THR A 542 9.91 -42.22 -84.01
N SER A 543 9.45 -42.56 -82.81
CA SER A 543 9.06 -43.95 -82.44
C SER A 543 8.29 -43.98 -81.11
N LYS A 544 7.44 -45.00 -80.98
CA LYS A 544 6.30 -45.14 -80.05
C LYS A 544 6.61 -45.10 -78.54
N ASN A 545 5.63 -44.58 -77.80
CA ASN A 545 5.31 -44.79 -76.38
C ASN A 545 6.37 -44.41 -75.33
N THR A 546 6.28 -43.18 -74.82
CA THR A 546 6.24 -42.85 -73.39
C THR A 546 5.69 -41.42 -73.25
N ALA A 547 5.00 -41.17 -72.14
CA ALA A 547 4.16 -40.00 -71.89
C ALA A 547 4.77 -38.66 -72.33
N ASP A 548 3.96 -37.83 -73.00
CA ASP A 548 4.21 -36.40 -73.10
C ASP A 548 4.24 -35.84 -71.66
N PRO A 549 5.38 -35.34 -71.16
CA PRO A 549 5.49 -34.89 -69.76
C PRO A 549 4.62 -33.65 -69.50
N LEU A 550 3.99 -33.06 -70.53
CA LEU A 550 3.14 -31.88 -70.42
C LEU A 550 1.69 -32.08 -70.94
N ALA A 551 1.29 -33.28 -71.39
CA ALA A 551 -0.07 -33.50 -71.92
C ALA A 551 -0.84 -34.70 -71.33
N SER A 552 -1.81 -34.40 -70.47
CA SER A 552 -3.08 -35.14 -70.40
C SER A 552 -4.25 -34.16 -70.61
N SER A 553 -5.06 -34.50 -71.62
CA SER A 553 -6.25 -33.88 -72.27
C SER A 553 -7.30 -33.24 -71.34
N THR A 554 -8.11 -32.25 -71.69
CA THR A 554 -8.88 -31.95 -72.92
C THR A 554 -9.38 -30.50 -72.82
N TRP A 555 -9.37 -29.72 -73.91
CA TRP A 555 -9.75 -28.30 -73.94
C TRP A 555 -10.80 -28.04 -75.00
N GLU A 556 -11.84 -27.25 -74.69
CA GLU A 556 -12.57 -26.48 -75.69
C GLU A 556 -13.24 -25.23 -75.10
N GLU A 557 -13.18 -24.17 -75.93
CA GLU A 557 -14.02 -22.97 -76.04
C GLU A 557 -13.85 -21.70 -75.17
N GLU A 558 -13.38 -20.67 -75.90
CA GLU A 558 -13.94 -19.32 -76.08
C GLU A 558 -13.48 -18.07 -75.28
N ALA A 559 -13.10 -17.08 -76.10
CA ALA A 559 -13.54 -15.67 -76.09
C ALA A 559 -12.65 -14.54 -75.51
N ASN A 560 -12.02 -13.88 -76.48
CA ASN A 560 -12.16 -12.45 -76.82
C ASN A 560 -11.52 -11.32 -75.99
N LYS A 561 -10.63 -10.63 -76.72
CA LYS A 561 -10.44 -9.17 -76.88
C LYS A 561 -9.74 -8.43 -75.75
N ARG A 562 -8.56 -7.90 -76.09
CA ARG A 562 -8.37 -6.46 -76.24
C ARG A 562 -7.17 -6.12 -77.12
N ASN A 563 -7.40 -5.09 -77.91
CA ASN A 563 -6.55 -4.49 -78.93
C ASN A 563 -5.52 -3.56 -78.28
N ASN A 564 -4.32 -3.44 -78.84
CA ASN A 564 -3.74 -2.15 -79.26
C ASN A 564 -2.35 -2.33 -79.90
N ASN A 565 -2.15 -1.50 -80.94
CA ASN A 565 -1.14 -1.60 -81.98
C ASN A 565 0.26 -1.11 -81.58
N TRP A 566 1.27 -1.85 -82.06
CA TRP A 566 2.37 -1.26 -82.84
C TRP A 566 2.90 -2.32 -83.81
N LEU A 567 2.95 -2.01 -85.11
CA LEU A 567 3.41 -2.93 -86.15
C LEU A 567 4.58 -2.32 -86.96
N PRO A 568 5.64 -3.11 -87.23
CA PRO A 568 6.64 -2.86 -88.27
C PRO A 568 6.14 -3.38 -89.65
N PRO A 569 6.86 -3.12 -90.77
CA PRO A 569 6.34 -3.32 -92.14
C PRO A 569 5.94 -4.76 -92.53
N PRO A 570 5.09 -4.94 -93.57
CA PRO A 570 4.33 -6.16 -93.86
C PRO A 570 5.12 -7.47 -94.04
N TRP A 571 6.38 -7.42 -94.46
CA TRP A 571 7.22 -8.61 -94.66
C TRP A 571 7.80 -9.17 -93.34
N ALA A 572 7.96 -8.32 -92.31
CA ALA A 572 8.37 -8.74 -90.97
C ALA A 572 7.22 -9.44 -90.20
N ILE A 573 5.97 -9.12 -90.54
CA ILE A 573 4.76 -9.74 -89.97
C ILE A 573 4.64 -11.21 -90.38
N ALA A 574 4.98 -11.54 -91.63
CA ALA A 574 4.98 -12.91 -92.14
C ALA A 574 6.05 -13.81 -91.48
N ALA A 575 7.18 -13.24 -91.07
CA ALA A 575 8.23 -13.95 -90.34
C ALA A 575 7.96 -14.06 -88.83
N MET A 576 7.18 -13.14 -88.26
CA MET A 576 6.71 -13.20 -86.88
C MET A 576 5.57 -14.20 -86.65
N LEU A 577 4.74 -14.49 -87.65
CA LEU A 577 3.56 -15.36 -87.49
C LEU A 577 3.87 -16.77 -86.93
N PRO A 578 4.89 -17.52 -87.40
CA PRO A 578 5.23 -18.82 -86.81
C PRO A 578 5.84 -18.69 -85.40
N GLY A 579 6.53 -17.58 -85.12
CA GLY A 579 7.20 -17.32 -83.84
C GLY A 579 6.26 -16.85 -82.73
N ILE A 580 5.33 -15.96 -83.08
CA ILE A 580 4.31 -15.39 -82.19
C ILE A 580 3.11 -16.33 -82.03
N LEU A 581 2.65 -17.04 -83.07
CA LEU A 581 1.61 -18.08 -82.91
C LEU A 581 2.11 -19.26 -82.06
N SER A 582 3.38 -19.64 -82.19
CA SER A 582 4.02 -20.62 -81.29
C SER A 582 4.06 -20.16 -79.83
N LEU A 583 4.23 -18.85 -79.60
CA LEU A 583 4.19 -18.25 -78.26
C LEU A 583 2.74 -18.09 -77.74
N SER A 584 1.77 -17.71 -78.56
CA SER A 584 0.40 -17.40 -78.11
C SER A 584 -0.58 -18.58 -78.08
N THR A 585 -0.41 -19.60 -78.92
CA THR A 585 -1.38 -20.72 -79.03
C THR A 585 -0.96 -22.00 -78.31
N LYS A 586 0.33 -22.17 -78.00
CA LYS A 586 0.85 -23.34 -77.26
C LYS A 586 1.70 -22.94 -76.05
N PHE A 587 2.65 -22.02 -76.20
CA PHE A 587 3.59 -21.69 -75.12
C PHE A 587 2.95 -20.92 -73.96
N ILE A 588 2.21 -19.83 -74.22
CA ILE A 588 1.55 -19.04 -73.16
C ILE A 588 0.49 -19.87 -72.42
N PRO A 589 -0.40 -20.64 -73.07
CA PRO A 589 -1.33 -21.52 -72.35
C PRO A 589 -0.61 -22.58 -71.52
N THR A 590 0.42 -23.24 -72.05
CA THR A 590 1.20 -24.26 -71.34
C THR A 590 1.98 -23.69 -70.15
N VAL A 591 2.64 -22.54 -70.30
CA VAL A 591 3.34 -21.85 -69.21
C VAL A 591 2.36 -21.30 -68.18
N THR A 592 1.20 -20.77 -68.59
CA THR A 592 0.14 -20.31 -67.66
C THR A 592 -0.50 -21.47 -66.90
N ASN A 593 -0.62 -22.65 -67.51
CA ASN A 593 -1.09 -23.87 -66.84
C ASN A 593 -0.03 -24.46 -65.88
N ILE A 594 1.25 -24.41 -66.25
CA ILE A 594 2.36 -24.83 -65.38
C ILE A 594 2.44 -23.89 -64.16
N LEU A 595 2.39 -22.57 -64.37
CA LEU A 595 2.41 -21.58 -63.29
C LEU A 595 1.16 -21.67 -62.39
N ARG A 596 -0.02 -21.98 -62.95
CA ARG A 596 -1.25 -22.22 -62.17
C ARG A 596 -1.18 -23.49 -61.33
N LYS A 597 -0.65 -24.59 -61.88
CA LYS A 597 -0.44 -25.86 -61.16
C LYS A 597 0.62 -25.73 -60.05
N LEU A 598 1.71 -25.02 -60.31
CA LEU A 598 2.74 -24.73 -59.30
C LEU A 598 2.19 -23.82 -58.17
N ALA A 599 1.27 -22.91 -58.48
CA ALA A 599 0.57 -22.09 -57.49
C ALA A 599 -0.45 -22.89 -56.64
N GLU A 600 -1.08 -23.92 -57.22
CA GLU A 600 -2.00 -24.83 -56.51
C GLU A 600 -1.25 -25.85 -55.60
N GLU A 601 -0.07 -26.32 -56.00
CA GLU A 601 0.76 -27.23 -55.18
C GLU A 601 1.41 -26.53 -53.98
N GLY A 602 1.79 -25.25 -54.12
CA GLY A 602 2.33 -24.43 -53.03
C GLY A 602 1.33 -24.03 -51.93
N GLN A 603 0.05 -24.41 -52.07
CA GLN A 603 -1.02 -24.12 -51.10
C GLN A 603 -1.49 -25.35 -50.29
N THR A 604 -0.83 -26.50 -50.40
CA THR A 604 -1.18 -27.69 -49.61
C THR A 604 -0.42 -27.75 -48.27
N PRO A 605 -1.10 -27.80 -47.11
CA PRO A 605 -0.42 -28.01 -45.83
C PRO A 605 0.03 -29.47 -45.69
N VAL A 606 1.22 -29.67 -45.10
CA VAL A 606 1.76 -30.99 -44.74
C VAL A 606 0.84 -31.65 -43.71
N ASN A 607 0.07 -32.66 -44.13
CA ASN A 607 -0.63 -33.57 -43.22
C ASN A 607 0.21 -34.85 -43.06
N THR A 608 0.87 -34.97 -41.91
CA THR A 608 1.32 -36.24 -41.34
C THR A 608 0.11 -37.02 -40.85
N ASP A 609 -0.16 -38.19 -41.43
CA ASP A 609 -1.03 -39.19 -40.79
C ASP A 609 -0.46 -40.60 -40.98
N ALA A 610 -0.23 -41.28 -39.87
CA ALA A 610 -0.16 -42.73 -39.73
C ALA A 610 -0.69 -43.11 -38.33
N PRO A 611 -1.24 -44.31 -38.14
CA PRO A 611 -2.64 -44.67 -38.34
C PRO A 611 -3.42 -44.75 -37.02
N LYS A 612 -4.74 -44.50 -37.07
CA LYS A 612 -5.67 -44.71 -35.95
C LYS A 612 -6.12 -46.18 -35.88
N ASN A 613 -6.05 -46.76 -34.68
CA ASN A 613 -6.97 -47.81 -34.27
C ASN A 613 -7.46 -47.58 -32.83
N ASN A 614 -8.79 -47.52 -32.72
CA ASN A 614 -9.67 -47.82 -31.58
C ASN A 614 -9.47 -47.19 -30.19
N SER A 615 -10.51 -46.44 -29.79
CA SER A 615 -11.48 -46.81 -28.72
C SER A 615 -11.75 -45.73 -27.66
N ASN A 616 -13.06 -45.59 -27.39
CA ASN A 616 -13.73 -45.10 -26.18
C ASN A 616 -13.67 -43.60 -25.87
N SER A 617 -14.82 -42.91 -25.93
CA SER A 617 -15.75 -42.65 -24.80
C SER A 617 -15.25 -41.43 -24.00
N SER A 618 -15.99 -40.35 -23.73
CA SER A 618 -17.42 -40.22 -23.39
C SER A 618 -17.85 -38.75 -23.55
N ARG A 619 -19.05 -38.52 -24.09
CA ARG A 619 -19.78 -37.25 -24.03
C ARG A 619 -21.16 -37.56 -23.46
N ILE A 620 -21.46 -37.03 -22.27
CA ILE A 620 -22.81 -36.88 -21.70
C ILE A 620 -22.72 -35.50 -21.03
N THR A 621 -23.51 -34.49 -21.40
CA THR A 621 -24.95 -34.36 -21.13
C THR A 621 -25.56 -33.26 -22.00
N GLN A 622 -26.69 -33.53 -22.66
CA GLN A 622 -27.92 -32.75 -22.45
C GLN A 622 -29.10 -33.35 -23.24
N GLY A 623 -30.25 -33.41 -22.57
CA GLY A 623 -31.56 -33.61 -23.18
C GLY A 623 -32.31 -34.79 -22.60
N ASN A 624 -33.21 -34.53 -21.64
CA ASN A 624 -34.45 -35.27 -21.61
C ASN A 624 -35.59 -34.44 -21.01
N ASN A 625 -36.75 -34.61 -21.62
CA ASN A 625 -37.97 -33.86 -21.42
C ASN A 625 -39.05 -34.80 -20.83
N SER A 626 -40.01 -34.21 -20.12
CA SER A 626 -41.34 -34.71 -19.71
C SER A 626 -41.48 -35.66 -18.50
N GLY A 627 -42.44 -35.34 -17.61
CA GLY A 627 -43.21 -36.35 -16.87
C GLY A 627 -43.56 -36.15 -15.37
N VAL A 628 -44.36 -35.14 -15.01
CA VAL A 628 -45.55 -35.19 -14.11
C VAL A 628 -45.47 -35.71 -12.63
N SER A 629 -45.95 -34.84 -11.70
CA SER A 629 -46.61 -35.10 -10.38
C SER A 629 -45.74 -35.62 -9.22
N SER A 630 -45.84 -35.24 -7.93
CA SER A 630 -46.81 -34.50 -7.09
C SER A 630 -46.17 -34.26 -5.70
N THR A 631 -46.77 -33.36 -4.89
CA THR A 631 -46.75 -33.27 -3.40
C THR A 631 -45.39 -33.01 -2.71
N ALA A 632 -45.24 -32.25 -1.63
CA ALA A 632 -46.09 -31.41 -0.79
C ALA A 632 -45.16 -30.71 0.23
N SER A 633 -45.52 -29.46 0.58
CA SER A 633 -45.42 -28.87 1.93
C SER A 633 -44.08 -28.46 2.56
N SER A 634 -44.08 -27.19 3.03
CA SER A 634 -43.60 -26.62 4.30
C SER A 634 -42.21 -27.05 4.80
N GLU A 635 -41.28 -26.14 5.09
CA GLU A 635 -41.30 -24.97 5.99
C GLU A 635 -40.25 -23.93 5.57
#